data_AF-A0A316X4A5-F1
#
_entry.id   AF-A0A316X4A5-F1
#
_cell.length_a   1.000
_cell.length_b   1.000
_cell.length_c   1.000
_cell.angle_alpha   90.00
_cell.angle_beta   90.00
_cell.angle_gamma   90.00
#
_symmetry.space_group_name_H-M   'P 1'
#
loop_
_entity.id
_entity.type
_entity.pdbx_description
1 polymer ?
#
loop_
_entity_poly.entity_id
_entity_poly.type
_entity_poly.pdbx_seq_one_letter_code
_entity_poly.pdbx_strand_id
1 'polypeptide(L)'
;MNTEYKNDQYADATQKIATGFVPAIRLMSNLDGSCTFEKGKIPTLAHIGVNVFWVSNQTEEWEKNIHVAPRKQYVITIQGTVRFKVTGGSTFVIEPGIILLAEDTKGEGHSWDIVNGTEWVRLYIPMVDNAEDLFIPDDGMF
;
A
#
# COMPACT_ATOMS: atom_id res chain seq x y z
N MET A 1 21.13 32.31 -15.94
CA MET A 1 21.76 30.99 -16.08
C MET A 1 20.66 29.96 -15.90
N ASN A 2 20.11 29.49 -17.01
CA ASN A 2 19.10 28.43 -17.03
C ASN A 2 19.84 27.10 -17.13
N THR A 3 19.79 26.28 -16.09
CA THR A 3 20.22 24.89 -16.19
C THR A 3 19.02 24.06 -16.60
N GLU A 4 18.95 23.77 -17.89
CA GLU A 4 18.14 22.69 -18.45
C GLU A 4 18.55 21.37 -17.78
N TYR A 5 17.66 20.82 -16.96
CA TYR A 5 17.79 19.42 -16.53
C TYR A 5 17.46 18.56 -17.74
N LYS A 6 18.49 17.95 -18.32
CA LYS A 6 18.36 17.02 -19.43
C LYS A 6 17.57 15.79 -18.99
N ASN A 7 16.40 15.64 -19.59
CA ASN A 7 15.49 14.50 -19.49
C ASN A 7 15.98 13.35 -20.39
N ASP A 8 17.19 12.85 -20.13
CA ASP A 8 17.81 11.82 -20.97
C ASP A 8 17.98 10.49 -20.23
N GLN A 9 16.89 9.85 -19.77
CA GLN A 9 16.84 8.39 -19.50
C GLN A 9 15.42 7.82 -19.65
N TYR A 10 14.76 8.09 -20.78
CA TYR A 10 13.71 7.20 -21.30
C TYR A 10 14.28 6.39 -22.46
N ALA A 11 15.23 5.52 -22.14
CA ALA A 11 15.74 4.53 -23.08
C ALA A 11 15.46 3.15 -22.48
N ASP A 12 14.39 2.53 -22.99
CA ASP A 12 14.17 1.09 -23.11
C ASP A 12 14.85 0.23 -22.02
N ALA A 13 14.37 0.38 -20.78
CA ALA A 13 14.60 -0.62 -19.76
C ALA A 13 13.65 -1.78 -20.08
N THR A 14 14.10 -2.67 -20.97
CA THR A 14 13.62 -4.06 -20.98
C THR A 14 13.45 -4.46 -19.52
N GLN A 15 12.22 -4.75 -19.08
CA GLN A 15 11.87 -5.11 -17.71
C GLN A 15 13.00 -5.96 -17.14
N LYS A 16 13.87 -5.35 -16.32
CA LYS A 16 14.90 -6.10 -15.62
C LYS A 16 14.09 -7.01 -14.73
N ILE A 17 14.03 -8.30 -15.07
CA ILE A 17 13.21 -9.27 -14.35
C ILE A 17 13.61 -9.13 -12.88
N ALA A 18 12.72 -8.58 -12.07
CA ALA A 18 12.98 -8.36 -10.67
C ALA A 18 13.15 -9.74 -10.04
N THR A 19 14.39 -10.10 -9.67
CA THR A 19 14.64 -11.37 -9.00
C THR A 19 14.31 -11.29 -7.51
N GLY A 20 14.22 -10.08 -6.95
CA GLY A 20 13.86 -9.81 -5.57
C GLY A 20 12.45 -9.28 -5.43
N PHE A 21 11.85 -9.51 -4.26
CA PHE A 21 10.51 -9.07 -3.92
C PHE A 21 10.47 -8.47 -2.50
N VAL A 22 9.55 -7.54 -2.26
CA VAL A 22 9.20 -7.03 -0.93
C VAL A 22 7.83 -7.59 -0.55
N PRO A 23 7.64 -8.13 0.67
CA PRO A 23 6.34 -8.57 1.14
C PRO A 23 5.30 -7.47 1.05
N ALA A 24 4.08 -7.83 0.66
CA ALA A 24 2.97 -6.91 0.55
C ALA A 24 1.66 -7.54 1.00
N ILE A 25 0.73 -6.68 1.39
CA ILE A 25 -0.65 -7.04 1.68
C ILE A 25 -1.54 -6.13 0.85
N ARG A 26 -2.55 -6.71 0.18
CA ARG A 26 -3.53 -5.99 -0.59
C ARG A 26 -4.87 -6.00 0.12
N LEU A 27 -5.43 -4.83 0.36
CA LEU A 27 -6.72 -4.61 1.02
C LEU A 27 -7.75 -4.26 -0.04
N MET A 28 -8.90 -4.94 -0.07
CA MET A 28 -9.85 -4.89 -1.20
C MET A 28 -11.30 -4.84 -0.75
N SER A 29 -12.13 -4.16 -1.54
CA SER A 29 -13.59 -4.22 -1.43
C SER A 29 -14.16 -5.41 -2.21
N ASN A 30 -15.00 -6.22 -1.58
CA ASN A 30 -15.80 -7.24 -2.23
C ASN A 30 -17.06 -6.64 -2.87
N LEU A 31 -17.72 -7.41 -3.75
CA LEU A 31 -18.96 -7.00 -4.42
C LEU A 31 -20.14 -6.81 -3.45
N ASP A 32 -20.14 -7.51 -2.32
CA ASP A 32 -21.16 -7.40 -1.27
C ASP A 32 -20.93 -6.19 -0.34
N GLY A 33 -19.86 -5.41 -0.57
CA GLY A 33 -19.48 -4.26 0.24
C GLY A 33 -18.59 -4.60 1.44
N SER A 34 -18.31 -5.87 1.71
CA SER A 34 -17.36 -6.27 2.75
C SER A 34 -15.93 -5.96 2.33
N CYS A 35 -15.04 -5.71 3.29
CA CYS A 35 -13.61 -5.62 3.06
C CYS A 35 -12.93 -6.98 3.28
N THR A 36 -11.91 -7.28 2.48
CA THR A 36 -11.03 -8.45 2.65
C THR A 36 -9.58 -8.07 2.36
N PHE A 37 -8.65 -8.99 2.57
CA PHE A 37 -7.25 -8.79 2.22
C PHE A 37 -6.62 -10.08 1.68
N GLU A 38 -5.50 -9.94 0.98
CA GLU A 38 -4.65 -11.06 0.58
C GLU A 38 -3.17 -10.71 0.74
N LYS A 39 -2.35 -11.75 0.90
CA LYS A 39 -0.89 -11.63 0.98
C LYS A 39 -0.28 -11.77 -0.41
N GLY A 40 0.84 -11.10 -0.60
CA GLY A 40 1.60 -11.18 -1.82
C GLY A 40 2.88 -10.38 -1.71
N LYS A 41 3.32 -9.84 -2.83
CA LYS A 41 4.62 -9.20 -2.95
C LYS A 41 4.68 -8.19 -4.09
N ILE A 42 5.61 -7.25 -3.97
CA ILE A 42 5.93 -6.25 -5.00
C ILE A 42 7.34 -6.53 -5.53
N PRO A 43 7.57 -6.52 -6.86
CA PRO A 43 8.89 -6.70 -7.44
C PRO A 43 9.84 -5.55 -7.07
N THR A 44 11.07 -5.89 -6.69
CA THR A 44 12.15 -4.90 -6.48
C THR A 44 12.62 -4.31 -7.80
N LEU A 45 13.14 -3.07 -7.78
CA LEU A 45 13.67 -2.36 -8.94
C LEU A 45 12.64 -2.02 -10.04
N ALA A 46 11.38 -2.39 -9.87
CA ALA A 46 10.31 -1.94 -10.74
C ALA A 46 9.94 -0.48 -10.40
N HIS A 47 9.73 0.33 -11.42
CA HIS A 47 9.30 1.73 -11.23
C HIS A 47 7.77 1.81 -11.32
N ILE A 48 7.17 2.43 -10.31
CA ILE A 48 5.75 2.74 -10.28
C ILE A 48 5.61 4.25 -10.49
N GLY A 49 4.87 4.65 -11.52
CA GLY A 49 4.54 6.05 -11.75
C GLY A 49 3.60 6.57 -10.68
N VAL A 50 4.00 7.61 -9.95
CA VAL A 50 3.21 8.22 -8.88
C VAL A 50 3.21 9.74 -9.04
N ASN A 51 2.14 10.40 -8.61
CA ASN A 51 2.02 11.86 -8.74
C ASN A 51 2.64 12.59 -7.54
N VAL A 52 2.36 12.09 -6.34
CA VAL A 52 2.71 12.75 -5.08
C VAL A 52 2.93 11.68 -4.00
N PHE A 53 3.69 12.03 -2.98
CA PHE A 53 3.70 11.29 -1.71
C PHE A 53 3.69 12.29 -0.54
N TRP A 54 3.26 11.82 0.62
CA TRP A 54 3.44 12.56 1.88
C TRP A 54 3.68 11.60 3.04
N VAL A 55 4.23 12.14 4.12
CA VAL A 55 4.52 11.39 5.35
C VAL A 55 3.59 11.90 6.44
N SER A 56 3.10 10.99 7.29
CA SER A 56 2.34 11.33 8.49
C SER A 56 2.78 10.46 9.66
N ASN A 57 2.90 11.07 10.84
CA ASN A 57 2.93 10.39 12.12
C ASN A 57 1.69 10.71 12.98
N GLN A 58 0.74 11.45 12.42
CA GLN A 58 -0.49 11.84 13.10
C GLN A 58 -1.55 10.76 12.89
N THR A 59 -2.39 10.55 13.90
CA THR A 59 -3.54 9.67 13.80
C THR A 59 -4.77 10.43 14.23
N GLU A 60 -5.76 10.48 13.35
CA GLU A 60 -7.07 11.03 13.67
C GLU A 60 -7.98 9.90 14.20
N GLU A 61 -8.91 10.21 15.11
CA GLU A 61 -9.75 9.17 15.72
C GLU A 61 -10.58 8.39 14.70
N TRP A 62 -11.03 9.04 13.63
CA TRP A 62 -11.79 8.38 12.58
C TRP A 62 -10.97 7.32 11.82
N GLU A 63 -9.64 7.51 11.72
CA GLU A 63 -8.76 6.51 11.08
C GLU A 63 -8.71 5.22 11.91
N LYS A 64 -8.93 5.28 13.22
CA LYS A 64 -8.97 4.05 14.05
C LYS A 64 -10.33 3.35 14.01
N ASN A 65 -11.37 4.05 13.60
CA ASN A 65 -12.70 3.48 13.40
C ASN A 65 -12.80 2.77 12.04
N ILE A 66 -13.93 2.15 11.78
CA ILE A 66 -14.18 1.51 10.48
C ILE A 66 -14.30 2.60 9.39
N HIS A 67 -13.46 2.51 8.35
CA HIS A 67 -13.43 3.45 7.23
C HIS A 67 -12.85 2.79 5.97
N VAL A 68 -13.17 3.36 4.81
CA VAL A 68 -12.57 2.98 3.51
C VAL A 68 -11.29 3.76 3.25
N ALA A 69 -10.39 3.19 2.45
CA ALA A 69 -9.29 3.97 1.90
C ALA A 69 -9.84 5.10 1.01
N PRO A 70 -9.34 6.35 1.12
CA PRO A 70 -9.85 7.48 0.34
C PRO A 70 -9.54 7.38 -1.16
N ARG A 71 -8.60 6.50 -1.54
CA ARG A 71 -8.17 6.22 -2.92
C ARG A 71 -7.26 4.99 -2.94
N LYS A 72 -7.05 4.44 -4.14
CA LYS A 72 -6.01 3.41 -4.35
C LYS A 72 -4.63 4.01 -4.08
N GLN A 73 -3.91 3.44 -3.14
CA GLN A 73 -2.61 3.98 -2.69
C GLN A 73 -1.75 2.92 -2.03
N TYR A 74 -0.44 3.12 -2.09
CA TYR A 74 0.48 2.42 -1.22
C TYR A 74 0.59 3.14 0.12
N VAL A 75 0.70 2.35 1.19
CA VAL A 75 1.05 2.81 2.52
C VAL A 75 2.31 2.06 2.95
N ILE A 76 3.38 2.81 3.22
CA ILE A 76 4.68 2.26 3.64
C ILE A 76 4.88 2.62 5.10
N THR A 77 4.91 1.61 5.97
CA THR A 77 5.22 1.82 7.38
C THR A 77 6.72 2.09 7.53
N ILE A 78 7.05 3.25 8.10
CA ILE A 78 8.42 3.67 8.45
C ILE A 78 8.73 3.29 9.90
N GLN A 79 7.75 3.42 10.80
CA GLN A 79 7.88 3.09 12.23
C GLN A 79 6.55 2.62 12.80
N GLY A 80 6.60 1.68 13.75
CA GLY A 80 5.46 1.10 14.44
C GLY A 80 4.97 -0.20 13.80
N THR A 81 4.18 -0.95 14.55
CA THR A 81 3.52 -2.16 14.07
C THR A 81 2.01 -1.98 14.23
N VAL A 82 1.26 -2.16 13.15
CA VAL A 82 -0.17 -1.86 13.08
C VAL A 82 -0.94 -3.10 12.67
N ARG A 83 -1.98 -3.44 13.43
CA ARG A 83 -2.93 -4.48 13.09
C ARG A 83 -4.12 -3.87 12.37
N PHE A 84 -4.44 -4.41 11.21
CA PHE A 84 -5.65 -4.10 10.46
C PHE A 84 -6.70 -5.18 10.70
N LYS A 85 -7.96 -4.77 10.69
CA LYS A 85 -9.13 -5.64 10.80
C LYS A 85 -10.11 -5.32 9.68
N VAL A 86 -10.54 -6.36 8.96
CA VAL A 86 -11.53 -6.25 7.88
C VAL A 86 -12.93 -6.64 8.37
N THR A 87 -13.96 -6.41 7.55
CA THR A 87 -15.38 -6.69 7.85
C THR A 87 -15.62 -8.04 8.53
N GLY A 88 -15.05 -9.12 7.99
CA GLY A 88 -15.22 -10.48 8.53
C GLY A 88 -14.52 -10.75 9.86
N GLY A 89 -13.82 -9.76 10.42
CA GLY A 89 -13.10 -9.85 11.69
C GLY A 89 -11.69 -10.43 11.58
N SER A 90 -11.32 -10.99 10.42
CA SER A 90 -9.94 -11.38 10.11
C SER A 90 -9.00 -10.19 10.20
N THR A 91 -7.76 -10.45 10.60
CA THR A 91 -6.74 -9.41 10.82
C THR A 91 -5.42 -9.74 10.16
N PHE A 92 -4.64 -8.71 9.89
CA PHE A 92 -3.25 -8.80 9.47
C PHE A 92 -2.43 -7.69 10.11
N VAL A 93 -1.11 -7.82 10.05
CA VAL A 93 -0.19 -6.86 10.65
C VAL A 93 0.73 -6.31 9.55
N ILE A 94 0.99 -5.00 9.62
CA ILE A 94 2.03 -4.34 8.84
C ILE A 94 3.05 -3.67 9.77
N GLU A 95 4.30 -3.68 9.34
CA GLU A 95 5.46 -3.09 10.01
C GLU A 95 6.53 -2.76 8.97
N PRO A 96 7.64 -2.07 9.33
CA PRO A 96 8.69 -1.77 8.36
C PRO A 96 9.18 -3.04 7.64
N GLY A 97 9.19 -2.98 6.31
CA GLY A 97 9.50 -4.13 5.44
C GLY A 97 8.27 -4.78 4.79
N ILE A 98 7.05 -4.38 5.14
CA ILE A 98 5.80 -4.81 4.49
C ILE A 98 5.12 -3.61 3.83
N ILE A 99 4.76 -3.77 2.54
CA ILE A 99 3.99 -2.77 1.78
C ILE A 99 2.50 -3.05 1.95
N LEU A 100 1.70 -2.05 2.30
CA LEU A 100 0.25 -2.13 2.18
C LEU A 100 -0.19 -1.49 0.85
N LEU A 101 -0.92 -2.24 0.02
CA LEU A 101 -1.68 -1.71 -1.10
C LEU A 101 -3.15 -1.60 -0.68
N ALA A 102 -3.62 -0.38 -0.46
CA ALA A 102 -5.00 -0.12 -0.06
C ALA A 102 -5.86 0.13 -1.31
N GLU A 103 -6.77 -0.79 -1.64
CA GLU A 103 -7.74 -0.70 -2.73
C GLU A 103 -9.20 -0.73 -2.25
N ASP A 104 -9.43 -0.85 -0.94
CA ASP A 104 -10.74 -0.92 -0.30
C ASP A 104 -11.43 0.45 -0.25
N THR A 105 -11.70 1.00 -1.43
CA THR A 105 -12.20 2.37 -1.61
C THR A 105 -13.73 2.49 -1.53
N LYS A 106 -14.43 1.38 -1.27
CA LYS A 106 -15.88 1.28 -1.24
C LYS A 106 -16.34 0.30 -0.15
N GLY A 107 -17.60 0.43 0.25
CA GLY A 107 -18.22 -0.49 1.21
C GLY A 107 -17.88 -0.11 2.65
N GLU A 108 -17.75 -1.12 3.51
CA GLU A 108 -17.50 -0.93 4.94
C GLU A 108 -16.06 -0.54 5.24
N GLY A 109 -15.10 -1.10 4.51
CA GLY A 109 -13.66 -0.84 4.70
C GLY A 109 -13.07 -1.58 5.90
N HIS A 110 -12.08 -0.96 6.55
CA HIS A 110 -11.26 -1.57 7.59
C HIS A 110 -11.16 -0.68 8.83
N SER A 111 -10.64 -1.25 9.92
CA SER A 111 -10.14 -0.49 11.06
C SER A 111 -8.72 -0.94 11.40
N TRP A 112 -8.01 -0.17 12.22
CA TRP A 112 -6.67 -0.55 12.65
C TRP A 112 -6.30 -0.07 14.06
N ASP A 113 -5.36 -0.77 14.69
CA ASP A 113 -4.81 -0.46 16.01
C ASP A 113 -3.28 -0.63 16.03
N ILE A 114 -2.60 0.22 16.80
CA ILE A 114 -1.15 0.10 17.03
C ILE A 114 -0.92 -1.00 18.05
N VAL A 115 -0.13 -2.00 17.68
CA VAL A 115 0.13 -3.18 18.53
C VAL A 115 1.55 -3.20 19.09
N ASN A 116 2.46 -2.44 18.49
CA ASN A 116 3.81 -2.22 19.01
C ASN A 116 4.28 -0.81 18.63
N GLY A 117 4.89 -0.11 19.60
CA GLY A 117 5.25 1.30 19.51
C GLY A 117 4.15 2.23 20.03
N THR A 118 4.44 3.54 19.98
CA THR A 118 3.55 4.61 20.47
C THR A 118 2.92 5.43 19.35
N GLU A 119 3.45 5.33 18.12
CA GLU A 119 2.97 6.05 16.94
C GLU A 119 3.15 5.18 15.69
N TRP A 120 2.38 5.51 14.64
CA TRP A 120 2.54 4.93 13.31
C TRP A 120 3.03 6.00 12.33
N VAL A 121 4.32 5.93 12.00
CA VAL A 121 4.93 6.80 10.97
C VAL A 121 4.82 6.09 9.64
N ARG A 122 4.21 6.74 8.66
CA ARG A 122 3.92 6.15 7.35
C ARG A 122 4.06 7.12 6.20
N LEU A 123 4.41 6.57 5.05
CA LEU A 123 4.38 7.24 3.76
C LEU A 123 3.10 6.83 3.03
N TYR A 124 2.37 7.80 2.50
CA TYR A 124 1.26 7.58 1.59
C TYR A 124 1.71 7.89 0.17
N ILE A 125 1.40 6.99 -0.77
CA ILE A 125 1.71 7.16 -2.18
C ILE A 125 0.46 6.84 -3.01
N PRO A 126 -0.37 7.83 -3.34
CA PRO A 126 -1.50 7.63 -4.23
C PRO A 126 -1.06 7.15 -5.60
N MET A 127 -1.80 6.20 -6.13
CA MET A 127 -1.61 5.74 -7.49
C MET A 127 -2.23 6.72 -8.46
N VAL A 128 -1.63 6.83 -9.65
CA VAL A 128 -2.26 7.50 -10.79
C VAL A 128 -3.32 6.58 -11.38
N ASP A 129 -4.35 7.17 -11.98
CA ASP A 129 -5.39 6.39 -12.66
C ASP A 129 -4.76 5.50 -13.74
N ASN A 130 -5.19 4.24 -13.78
CA ASN A 130 -4.72 3.19 -14.70
C ASN A 130 -3.24 2.75 -14.57
N ALA A 131 -2.51 3.16 -13.52
CA ALA A 131 -1.21 2.57 -13.23
C ALA A 131 -1.34 1.09 -12.82
N GLU A 132 -0.41 0.26 -13.29
CA GLU A 132 -0.22 -1.09 -12.76
C GLU A 132 0.23 -1.01 -11.30
N ASP A 133 -0.39 -1.81 -10.42
CA ASP A 133 -0.02 -1.89 -9.01
C ASP A 133 1.17 -2.83 -8.74
N LEU A 134 1.57 -3.61 -9.73
CA LEU A 134 2.65 -4.59 -9.65
C LEU A 134 2.51 -5.58 -8.48
N PHE A 135 1.31 -5.72 -7.90
CA PHE A 135 1.06 -6.66 -6.83
C PHE A 135 0.95 -8.06 -7.40
N ILE A 136 1.74 -8.97 -6.85
CA ILE A 136 1.71 -10.38 -7.18
C ILE A 136 1.17 -11.11 -5.95
N PRO A 137 -0.06 -11.65 -6.00
CA PRO A 137 -0.57 -12.49 -4.93
C PRO A 137 0.39 -13.65 -4.67
N ASP A 138 0.54 -14.05 -3.41
CA ASP A 138 1.18 -15.33 -3.13
C ASP A 138 0.31 -16.42 -3.75
N ASP A 139 0.92 -17.38 -4.46
CA ASP A 139 0.19 -18.45 -5.16
C ASP A 139 -0.77 -19.12 -4.17
N GLY A 140 -2.05 -18.80 -4.31
CA GLY A 140 -3.12 -19.28 -3.46
C GLY A 140 -3.40 -20.74 -3.74
N MET A 141 -2.59 -21.64 -3.20
CA MET A 141 -3.07 -22.95 -2.79
C MET A 141 -3.68 -22.78 -1.39
N PHE A 142 -4.93 -22.32 -1.34
CA PHE A 142 -5.82 -22.56 -0.20
C PHE A 142 -6.78 -23.69 -0.57
#